data_AF-A0AAD9D9C8-F1
#
_entry.id   AF-A0AAD9D9C8-F1
#
_cell.length_a   1.000
_cell.length_b   1.000
_cell.length_c   1.000
_cell.angle_alpha   90.00
_cell.angle_beta   90.00
_cell.angle_gamma   90.00
#
_symmetry.space_group_name_H-M   'P 1'
#
loop_
_entity.id
_entity.type
_entity.pdbx_description
1 polymer ?
#
loop_
_entity_poly.entity_id
_entity_poly.type
_entity_poly.pdbx_seq_one_letter_code
_entity_poly.pdbx_strand_id
1 'polypeptide(L)'
;MNKVLYVVKYHDVELGHINRFMKRTSMDVTMLSTDEVTKAIRRSFAADERDPIPPREQCYLAESSFNTLQDLGLPIEEADFLNEDELCYGYNNSYFRCDWRFN
;
A
#
# COMPACT_ATOMS: atom_id res chain seq x y z
N MET A 1 -8.64 14.17 -20.44
CA MET A 1 -9.10 14.29 -19.04
C MET A 1 -7.91 14.02 -18.15
N ASN A 2 -7.54 14.95 -17.26
CA ASN A 2 -6.49 14.70 -16.27
C ASN A 2 -7.10 13.88 -15.15
N LYS A 3 -6.64 12.63 -14.98
CA LYS A 3 -7.05 11.75 -13.90
C LYS A 3 -6.18 12.06 -12.68
N VAL A 4 -6.80 12.30 -11.53
CA VAL A 4 -6.06 12.50 -10.27
C VAL A 4 -5.63 11.12 -9.76
N LEU A 5 -4.37 11.03 -9.33
CA LEU A 5 -3.80 9.82 -8.72
C LEU A 5 -3.46 10.14 -7.26
N TYR A 6 -3.83 9.23 -6.36
CA TYR A 6 -3.55 9.33 -4.94
C TYR A 6 -2.46 8.33 -4.60
N VAL A 7 -1.38 8.83 -4.00
CA VAL A 7 -0.27 8.00 -3.53
C VAL A 7 -0.16 8.11 -2.03
N VAL A 8 -0.22 6.97 -1.34
CA VAL A 8 -0.03 6.88 0.11
C VAL A 8 1.35 6.31 0.39
N LYS A 9 2.12 7.03 1.20
CA LYS A 9 3.38 6.58 1.77
C LYS A 9 3.26 6.63 3.28
N TYR A 10 3.31 5.47 3.93
CA TYR A 10 3.35 5.40 5.38
C TYR A 10 4.73 5.83 5.87
N HIS A 11 4.75 6.67 6.89
CA HIS A 11 5.96 7.06 7.58
C HIS A 11 6.44 5.95 8.53
N ASP A 12 7.74 5.94 8.84
CA ASP A 12 8.36 4.95 9.74
C ASP A 12 7.65 4.87 11.10
N VAL A 13 7.13 6.00 11.60
CA VAL A 13 6.38 6.05 12.86
C VAL A 13 5.08 5.26 12.77
N GLU A 14 4.36 5.36 11.66
CA GLU A 14 3.09 4.67 11.41
C GLU A 14 3.34 3.17 11.23
N LEU A 15 4.33 2.79 10.42
CA LEU A 15 4.77 1.41 10.26
C LEU A 15 5.25 0.81 11.59
N GLY A 16 5.94 1.60 12.42
CA GLY A 16 6.34 1.22 13.76
C GLY A 16 5.17 1.01 14.73
N HIS A 17 4.04 1.71 14.54
CA HIS A 17 2.81 1.45 15.28
C HIS A 17 2.16 0.13 14.84
N ILE A 18 2.04 -0.10 13.53
CA ILE A 18 1.49 -1.33 12.97
C ILE A 18 2.31 -2.54 13.46
N ASN A 19 3.64 -2.50 13.32
CA ASN A 19 4.52 -3.57 13.76
C ASN A 19 4.38 -3.86 15.27
N ARG A 20 4.33 -2.82 16.11
CA ARG A 20 4.12 -2.99 17.56
C ARG A 20 2.75 -3.59 17.89
N PHE A 21 1.71 -3.22 17.16
CA PHE A 21 0.38 -3.80 17.35
C PHE A 21 0.38 -5.28 16.99
N MET A 22 0.91 -5.65 15.83
CA MET A 22 0.96 -7.05 15.39
C MET A 22 1.80 -7.94 16.30
N LYS A 23 2.90 -7.42 16.88
CA LYS A 23 3.71 -8.19 17.85
C LYS A 23 3.01 -8.43 19.19
N ARG A 24 1.99 -7.65 19.52
CA ARG A 24 1.28 -7.70 20.81
C ARG A 24 -0.07 -8.36 20.72
N THR A 25 -0.66 -8.44 19.54
CA THR A 25 -1.93 -9.13 19.35
C THR A 25 -1.73 -10.65 19.41
N SER A 26 -2.70 -11.36 19.97
CA SER A 26 -2.75 -12.83 19.92
C SER A 26 -3.36 -13.34 18.61
N MET A 27 -3.79 -12.44 17.72
CA MET A 27 -4.38 -12.74 16.43
C MET A 27 -3.28 -13.03 15.40
N ASP A 28 -3.43 -14.12 14.65
CA ASP A 28 -2.60 -14.37 13.49
C ASP A 28 -3.01 -13.44 12.35
N VAL A 29 -2.20 -12.41 12.10
CA VAL A 29 -2.47 -11.40 11.07
C VAL A 29 -2.44 -11.96 9.66
N THR A 30 -1.79 -13.12 9.45
CA THR A 30 -1.76 -13.80 8.15
C THR A 30 -3.09 -14.47 7.80
N MET A 31 -3.96 -14.69 8.80
CA MET A 31 -5.31 -15.25 8.61
C MET A 31 -6.38 -14.19 8.35
N LEU A 32 -6.01 -12.90 8.32
CA LEU A 32 -6.93 -11.84 7.97
C LEU A 32 -7.41 -12.00 6.52
N SER A 33 -8.65 -11.59 6.25
CA SER A 33 -9.17 -11.56 4.89
C SER A 33 -8.41 -10.51 4.07
N THR A 34 -7.88 -10.91 2.92
CA THR A 34 -7.24 -10.00 1.95
C THR A 34 -8.16 -8.83 1.60
N ASP A 35 -9.47 -9.07 1.46
CA ASP A 35 -10.46 -8.02 1.15
C ASP A 35 -10.61 -7.02 2.31
N GLU A 36 -10.64 -7.49 3.55
CA GLU A 36 -10.78 -6.62 4.73
C GLU A 36 -9.53 -5.77 4.94
N VAL A 37 -8.35 -6.35 4.79
CA VAL A 37 -7.07 -5.63 4.88
C VAL A 37 -6.97 -4.62 3.74
N THR A 38 -7.33 -5.02 2.53
CA THR A 38 -7.33 -4.15 1.36
C THR A 38 -8.25 -2.96 1.56
N LYS A 39 -9.47 -3.20 2.03
CA LYS A 39 -10.44 -2.14 2.33
C LYS A 39 -9.97 -1.21 3.45
N ALA A 40 -9.29 -1.73 4.47
CA ALA A 40 -8.73 -0.94 5.54
C ALA A 40 -7.62 0.00 5.03
N ILE A 41 -6.70 -0.51 4.22
CA ILE A 41 -5.64 0.31 3.61
C ILE A 41 -6.22 1.33 2.63
N ARG A 42 -7.25 0.94 1.86
CA ARG A 42 -7.93 1.84 0.91
C ARG A 42 -8.57 3.06 1.60
N ARG A 43 -8.90 2.98 2.89
CA ARG A 43 -9.34 4.16 3.66
C ARG A 43 -8.26 5.22 3.82
N SER A 44 -6.99 4.86 3.81
CA SER A 44 -5.88 5.83 3.88
C SER A 44 -5.79 6.74 2.64
N PHE A 45 -6.51 6.42 1.56
CA PHE A 45 -6.60 7.26 0.36
C PHE A 45 -7.72 8.30 0.41
N ALA A 46 -8.64 8.19 1.37
CA ALA A 46 -9.63 9.22 1.61
C ALA A 46 -8.97 10.40 2.35
N ALA A 47 -9.40 11.63 2.06
CA ALA A 47 -8.87 12.81 2.74
C ALA A 47 -9.32 12.89 4.21
N ASP A 48 -10.48 12.32 4.53
CA ASP A 48 -11.05 12.16 5.87
C ASP A 48 -11.73 10.78 6.01
N GLU A 49 -11.97 10.31 7.23
CA GLU A 49 -12.66 9.03 7.52
C GLU A 49 -14.07 8.94 6.92
N ARG A 50 -14.70 10.10 6.66
CA ARG A 50 -16.06 10.19 6.11
C ARG A 50 -16.08 10.40 4.60
N ASP A 51 -14.93 10.69 4.00
CA ASP A 51 -14.85 11.00 2.59
C ASP A 51 -14.97 9.74 1.73
N PRO A 52 -15.50 9.87 0.50
CA PRO A 52 -15.52 8.76 -0.43
C PRO A 52 -14.09 8.29 -0.75
N ILE A 53 -13.89 6.99 -0.68
CA ILE A 53 -12.63 6.36 -1.10
C ILE A 53 -12.51 6.51 -2.63
N PRO A 54 -11.36 6.97 -3.16
CA PRO A 54 -11.15 7.05 -4.60
C PRO A 54 -11.30 5.68 -5.30
N PRO A 55 -11.64 5.67 -6.60
CA PRO A 55 -11.66 4.46 -7.41
C PRO A 55 -10.33 3.70 -7.35
N ARG A 56 -10.36 2.36 -7.50
CA ARG A 56 -9.17 1.50 -7.30
C ARG A 56 -8.02 1.94 -8.20
N GLU A 57 -8.34 2.23 -9.45
CA GLU A 57 -7.41 2.67 -10.49
C GLU A 57 -6.80 4.08 -10.24
N GLN A 58 -7.12 4.72 -9.12
CA GLN A 58 -6.56 5.99 -8.65
C GLN A 58 -5.76 5.84 -7.34
N CYS A 59 -5.74 4.66 -6.71
CA CYS A 59 -5.11 4.43 -5.42
C CYS A 59 -3.80 3.64 -5.57
N TYR A 60 -2.67 4.23 -5.17
CA TYR A 60 -1.36 3.58 -5.21
C TYR A 60 -0.63 3.67 -3.87
N LEU A 61 -0.07 2.55 -3.41
CA LEU A 61 0.89 2.59 -2.31
C LEU A 61 2.29 2.86 -2.85
N ALA A 62 3.04 3.68 -2.12
CA ALA A 62 4.48 3.72 -2.32
C ALA A 62 5.07 2.32 -2.13
N GLU A 63 5.96 1.91 -3.02
CA GLU A 63 6.51 0.54 -3.04
C GLU A 63 7.17 0.18 -1.71
N SER A 64 7.91 1.12 -1.12
CA SER A 64 8.52 0.98 0.20
C SER A 64 7.51 0.66 1.30
N SER A 65 6.34 1.32 1.27
CA SER A 65 5.23 1.04 2.18
C SER A 65 4.59 -0.33 1.91
N PHE A 66 4.36 -0.67 0.64
CA PHE A 66 3.80 -1.98 0.25
C PHE A 66 4.70 -3.12 0.72
N ASN A 67 5.99 -3.08 0.39
CA ASN A 67 6.96 -4.11 0.77
C ASN A 67 7.02 -4.26 2.29
N THR A 68 7.04 -3.14 3.02
CA THR A 68 7.06 -3.21 4.49
C THR A 68 5.80 -3.88 5.03
N LEU A 69 4.62 -3.56 4.51
CA LEU A 69 3.36 -4.21 4.93
C LEU A 69 3.34 -5.71 4.60
N GLN A 70 3.91 -6.13 3.47
CA GLN A 70 4.10 -7.55 3.14
C GLN A 70 5.11 -8.24 4.06
N ASP A 71 6.25 -7.63 4.36
CA ASP A 71 7.27 -8.15 5.29
C ASP A 71 6.71 -8.32 6.72
N LEU A 72 5.73 -7.48 7.05
CA LEU A 72 4.93 -7.56 8.26
C LEU A 72 3.90 -8.72 8.24
N GLY A 73 3.72 -9.40 7.11
CA GLY A 73 2.86 -10.57 6.95
C GLY A 73 1.39 -10.23 6.65
N LEU A 74 1.09 -8.98 6.27
CA LEU A 74 -0.27 -8.62 5.89
C LEU A 74 -0.65 -9.23 4.53
N PRO A 75 -1.84 -9.84 4.40
CA PRO A 75 -2.30 -10.43 3.16
C PRO A 75 -2.78 -9.32 2.21
N ILE A 76 -1.84 -8.73 1.48
CA ILE A 76 -2.10 -7.69 0.46
C ILE A 76 -1.59 -8.14 -0.90
N GLU A 77 -2.32 -7.77 -1.95
CA GLU A 77 -2.00 -8.12 -3.33
C GLU A 77 -1.46 -6.92 -4.10
N GLU A 78 -0.46 -7.16 -4.96
CA GLU A 78 0.13 -6.10 -5.77
C GLU A 78 -0.91 -5.44 -6.67
N ALA A 79 -1.81 -6.21 -7.29
CA ALA A 79 -2.82 -5.71 -8.21
C ALA A 79 -3.78 -4.68 -7.57
N ASP A 80 -3.93 -4.68 -6.25
CA ASP A 80 -4.80 -3.73 -5.53
C ASP A 80 -4.14 -2.37 -5.28
N PHE A 81 -2.81 -2.29 -5.32
CA PHE A 81 -2.05 -1.13 -4.83
C PHE A 81 -0.88 -0.69 -5.70
N LEU A 82 -0.42 -1.53 -6.62
CA LEU A 82 0.66 -1.26 -7.55
C LEU A 82 0.10 -1.27 -8.98
N ASN A 83 0.64 -0.42 -9.85
CA ASN A 83 0.21 -0.30 -11.24
C ASN A 83 0.81 -1.43 -12.09
N GLU A 84 -0.02 -2.25 -12.74
CA GLU A 84 0.44 -3.27 -13.70
C GLU A 84 1.17 -2.64 -14.91
N ASP A 85 0.75 -1.46 -15.36
CA ASP A 85 1.35 -0.73 -16.49
C ASP A 85 2.66 0.02 -16.14
N GLU A 86 3.05 0.07 -14.86
CA GLU A 86 4.30 0.70 -14.39
C GLU A 86 5.29 -0.30 -13.77
N LEU A 87 4.96 -1.60 -13.78
CA LEU A 87 5.92 -2.69 -13.60
C LEU A 87 6.86 -2.69 -14.81
N CYS A 88 7.90 -1.88 -14.72
CA CYS A 88 9.00 -1.71 -15.67
C CYS A 88 9.13 -2.84 -16.73
N TYR A 89 8.38 -2.73 -17.83
CA TYR A 89 8.70 -3.45 -19.06
C TYR A 89 10.07 -2.94 -19.54
N GLY A 90 11.14 -3.63 -19.15
CA GLY A 90 12.47 -3.48 -19.74
C GLY A 90 13.64 -3.14 -18.81
N TYR A 91 13.49 -3.01 -17.50
CA TYR A 91 14.65 -2.81 -16.61
C TYR A 91 15.06 -4.10 -15.89
N ASN A 92 15.94 -4.86 -16.53
CA ASN A 92 16.88 -5.74 -15.84
C ASN A 92 17.90 -4.87 -15.12
N ASN A 93 17.56 -4.30 -13.95
CA ASN A 93 18.56 -3.72 -13.07
C ASN A 93 18.11 -3.78 -11.62
N SER A 94 18.79 -4.65 -10.87
CA SER A 94 18.60 -4.99 -9.46
C SER A 94 18.92 -3.86 -8.47
N TYR A 95 18.83 -2.59 -8.87
CA TYR A 95 19.28 -1.46 -8.04
C TYR A 95 18.46 -0.17 -8.14
N PHE A 96 17.43 -0.09 -8.98
CA PHE A 96 16.57 1.09 -9.07
C PHE A 96 15.09 0.67 -9.15
N ARG A 97 14.53 0.31 -8.00
CA ARG A 97 13.08 0.19 -7.80
C ARG A 97 12.51 1.60 -7.63
N CYS A 98 11.52 1.93 -8.45
CA CYS A 98 11.02 3.28 -8.71
C CYS A 98 10.27 3.87 -7.51
N ASP A 99 10.98 4.31 -6.47
CA ASP A 99 10.38 4.87 -5.25
C ASP A 99 9.85 6.33 -5.44
N TRP A 100 9.76 6.85 -6.68
CA TRP A 100 9.45 8.27 -6.91
C TRP A 100 9.02 8.58 -8.36
N ARG A 101 7.73 8.88 -8.56
CA ARG A 101 7.23 9.58 -9.76
C ARG A 101 6.52 10.91 -9.51
N PHE A 102 6.65 11.45 -8.29
CA PHE A 102 6.21 12.81 -7.98
C PHE A 102 7.37 13.58 -7.33
N ASN A 103 8.30 14.03 -8.18
CA ASN A 103 9.17 15.18 -7.90
C ASN A 103 8.69 16.34 -8.78
#